data_AF-A0A8H5LU16-F1
#
_entry.id   AF-A0A8H5LU16-F1
#
_cell.length_a   1.000
_cell.length_b   1.000
_cell.length_c   1.000
_cell.angle_alpha   90.00
_cell.angle_beta   90.00
_cell.angle_gamma   90.00
#
_symmetry.space_group_name_H-M   'P 1'
#
loop_
_entity.id
_entity.type
_entity.pdbx_description
1 polymer ?
#
loop_
_entity_poly.entity_id
_entity_poly.type
_entity_poly.pdbx_seq_one_letter_code
_entity_poly.pdbx_strand_id
1 'polypeptide(L)'
;MIPGSDTRYYAACCPMGHGRRLLLAAKHAALLSWEVDLQARTDGHIIELERVHDHQDENSFNDALNSTLFHLQLGLLSCRIYLEMPSDLDRQIQQLTRCETISEEEVKRLCLKAREILIEEGNVHTIDSPVTICGDIHGQFWDLIELFQVGGFCPETNYLFMGDFVDRGYYSVETFLLLLALKVRYPERITLIRGNHESRQITQVYGFYDECQRKYGSSNVWRWCCEVFDYLALGAIVDGRVFCVHGGLSPNLQTIDQIRGIDRKQEVPHDGPMCDLLWSDPDGWSLSPRGAGFLFGADITKIFAHHNALDLIARAHQLAMEGYKLMFDKTIVTVWSAPNYCYRCGNVASILELDEHLGQEYKVFQHAPVDVRSIPAKRPPADYFL
;
A
#
# COMPACT_ATOMS: atom_id res chain seq x y z
N MET A 1 -11.22 -17.25 -21.23
CA MET A 1 -11.18 -17.63 -22.66
C MET A 1 -10.84 -16.38 -23.46
N ILE A 2 -9.74 -16.42 -24.21
CA ILE A 2 -9.38 -15.38 -25.17
C ILE A 2 -10.54 -15.30 -26.17
N PRO A 3 -11.21 -14.15 -26.37
CA PRO A 3 -12.27 -14.04 -27.36
C PRO A 3 -11.63 -14.25 -28.74
N GLY A 4 -12.14 -15.23 -29.49
CA GLY A 4 -11.70 -15.50 -30.85
C GLY A 4 -11.92 -14.31 -31.79
N SER A 5 -11.27 -14.40 -32.95
CA SER A 5 -11.24 -13.46 -34.07
C SER A 5 -12.60 -13.00 -34.64
N ASP A 6 -13.73 -13.47 -34.10
CA ASP A 6 -15.08 -13.19 -34.58
C ASP A 6 -15.91 -12.26 -33.68
N THR A 7 -15.27 -11.56 -32.74
CA THR A 7 -15.99 -10.63 -31.86
C THR A 7 -16.32 -9.33 -32.60
N ARG A 8 -17.58 -9.18 -33.06
CA ARG A 8 -18.10 -7.95 -33.67
C ARG A 8 -18.48 -6.93 -32.59
N TYR A 9 -17.99 -5.69 -32.73
CA TYR A 9 -18.32 -4.55 -31.88
C TYR A 9 -19.34 -3.64 -32.59
N TYR A 10 -20.36 -3.19 -31.86
CA TYR A 10 -21.39 -2.30 -32.40
C TYR A 10 -21.36 -0.97 -31.65
N ALA A 11 -21.37 0.14 -32.38
CA ALA A 11 -21.56 1.48 -31.81
C ALA A 11 -22.94 2.01 -32.20
N ALA A 12 -23.72 2.47 -31.21
CA ALA A 12 -24.97 3.18 -31.42
C ALA A 12 -24.84 4.64 -30.99
N CYS A 13 -25.25 5.57 -31.86
CA CYS A 13 -25.30 6.99 -31.57
C CYS A 13 -26.72 7.32 -31.07
N CYS A 14 -26.87 7.66 -29.78
CA CYS A 14 -28.19 7.93 -29.19
C CYS A 14 -28.44 9.45 -29.14
N PRO A 15 -29.55 9.96 -29.69
CA PRO A 15 -29.89 11.37 -29.58
C PRO A 15 -30.54 11.64 -28.21
N MET A 16 -29.79 12.20 -27.27
CA MET A 16 -30.36 12.89 -26.11
C MET A 16 -29.80 14.32 -26.02
N GLY A 17 -30.61 15.25 -25.54
CA GLY A 17 -30.37 16.69 -25.61
C GLY A 17 -28.99 17.12 -25.08
N HIS A 18 -28.36 18.02 -25.83
CA HIS A 18 -27.05 18.64 -25.57
C HIS A 18 -25.92 17.67 -25.19
N GLY A 19 -25.60 16.76 -26.12
CA GLY A 19 -24.40 15.92 -26.12
C GLY A 19 -24.70 14.58 -26.79
N ARG A 20 -24.03 14.25 -27.91
CA ARG A 20 -24.17 12.92 -28.54
C ARG A 20 -23.24 11.94 -27.83
N ARG A 21 -23.78 10.89 -27.21
CA ARG A 21 -23.01 9.82 -26.56
C ARG A 21 -22.82 8.63 -27.49
N LEU A 22 -21.61 8.07 -27.52
CA LEU A 22 -21.31 6.83 -28.23
C LEU A 22 -21.40 5.65 -27.25
N LEU A 23 -22.33 4.71 -27.50
CA LEU A 23 -22.42 3.47 -26.73
C LEU A 23 -21.71 2.37 -27.52
N LEU A 24 -20.59 1.87 -27.00
CA LEU A 24 -19.90 0.68 -27.51
C LEU A 24 -20.43 -0.54 -26.76
N ALA A 25 -21.03 -1.48 -27.49
CA ALA A 25 -21.45 -2.77 -26.93
C ALA A 25 -20.68 -3.91 -27.61
N ALA A 26 -19.99 -4.71 -26.80
CA ALA A 26 -19.43 -6.01 -27.20
C ALA A 26 -20.46 -7.10 -26.89
N LYS A 27 -20.71 -8.01 -27.83
CA LYS A 27 -21.81 -9.01 -27.74
C LYS A 27 -21.71 -9.97 -26.54
N HIS A 28 -20.63 -9.94 -25.76
CA HIS A 28 -20.39 -10.81 -24.60
C HIS A 28 -19.67 -10.15 -23.39
N ALA A 29 -19.57 -8.81 -23.32
CA ALA A 29 -19.02 -8.12 -22.16
C ALA A 29 -19.97 -7.00 -21.70
N ALA A 30 -20.00 -6.76 -20.39
CA ALA A 30 -20.85 -5.76 -19.73
C ALA A 30 -20.78 -4.40 -20.46
N LEU A 31 -21.93 -3.73 -20.55
CA LEU A 31 -22.06 -2.37 -21.06
C LEU A 31 -21.08 -1.44 -20.32
N LEU A 32 -19.99 -1.07 -20.98
CA LEU A 32 -19.11 -0.01 -20.51
C LEU A 32 -19.56 1.28 -21.19
N SER A 33 -20.13 2.21 -20.43
CA SER A 33 -20.40 3.56 -20.91
C SER A 33 -19.16 4.42 -20.77
N TRP A 34 -18.70 5.01 -21.87
CA TRP A 34 -17.59 5.98 -21.86
C TRP A 34 -18.09 7.31 -22.42
N GLU A 35 -17.69 8.43 -21.80
CA GLU A 35 -17.91 9.76 -22.36
C GLU A 35 -16.76 10.11 -23.30
N VAL A 36 -17.08 10.30 -24.58
CA VAL A 36 -16.16 10.89 -25.56
C VAL A 36 -16.90 12.07 -26.16
N ASP A 37 -16.38 13.28 -25.94
CA ASP A 37 -16.90 14.50 -26.55
C ASP A 37 -16.58 14.50 -28.06
N LEU A 38 -17.50 13.98 -28.86
CA LEU A 38 -17.42 13.97 -30.32
C LEU A 38 -18.43 14.95 -30.91
N GLN A 39 -17.95 16.09 -31.40
CA GLN A 39 -18.73 16.91 -32.34
C GLN A 39 -18.71 16.26 -33.74
N ALA A 40 -19.52 15.22 -33.94
CA ALA A 40 -19.76 14.65 -35.25
C ALA A 40 -21.27 14.65 -35.57
N ARG A 41 -21.66 15.40 -36.61
CA ARG A 41 -22.98 15.28 -37.24
C ARG A 41 -22.97 14.00 -38.08
N THR A 42 -23.67 12.98 -37.61
CA THR A 42 -23.96 11.77 -38.37
C THR A 42 -25.44 11.43 -38.25
N ASP A 43 -26.06 11.16 -39.38
CA ASP A 43 -27.46 10.75 -39.50
C ASP A 43 -27.54 9.23 -39.34
N GLY A 44 -28.03 8.76 -38.20
CA GLY A 44 -28.71 7.45 -38.05
C GLY A 44 -28.00 6.14 -38.43
N HIS A 45 -26.69 6.09 -38.71
CA HIS A 45 -26.01 4.86 -39.14
C HIS A 45 -25.31 4.09 -38.00
N ILE A 46 -25.44 2.76 -38.03
CA ILE A 46 -24.62 1.81 -37.26
C ILE A 46 -23.21 1.81 -37.86
N ILE A 47 -22.18 2.02 -37.04
CA ILE A 47 -20.77 2.06 -37.48
C ILE A 47 -20.14 0.70 -37.15
N GLU A 48 -19.64 0.00 -38.17
CA GLU A 48 -18.81 -1.20 -37.98
C GLU A 48 -17.36 -0.79 -37.66
N LEU A 49 -16.78 -1.43 -36.65
CA LEU A 49 -15.39 -1.23 -36.23
C LEU A 49 -14.55 -2.44 -36.67
N GLU A 50 -13.52 -2.21 -37.48
CA GLU A 50 -12.52 -3.23 -37.83
C GLU A 50 -11.29 -3.11 -36.93
N ARG A 51 -10.79 -4.27 -36.47
CA ARG A 51 -9.53 -4.39 -35.73
C ARG A 51 -8.39 -4.29 -36.74
N VAL A 52 -7.49 -3.34 -36.55
CA VAL A 52 -6.28 -3.23 -37.37
C VAL A 52 -5.15 -3.99 -36.66
N HIS A 53 -4.53 -4.95 -37.34
CA HIS A 53 -3.31 -5.59 -36.85
C HIS A 53 -2.12 -4.68 -37.13
N ASP A 54 -1.45 -4.23 -36.07
CA ASP A 54 -0.22 -3.45 -36.18
C ASP A 54 0.95 -4.40 -36.47
N HIS A 55 1.70 -4.15 -37.54
CA HIS A 55 3.01 -4.79 -37.75
C HIS A 55 4.03 -4.02 -36.92
N GLN A 56 4.48 -4.59 -35.80
CA GLN A 56 5.57 -3.99 -35.00
C GLN A 56 6.84 -4.85 -35.07
N ASP A 57 7.95 -4.17 -35.36
CA ASP A 57 9.32 -4.68 -35.33
C ASP A 57 9.72 -5.14 -33.91
N GLU A 58 10.46 -6.25 -33.85
CA GLU A 58 10.71 -7.09 -32.65
C GLU A 58 11.61 -6.51 -31.54
N ASN A 59 11.88 -5.19 -31.43
CA ASN A 59 12.95 -4.70 -30.54
C ASN A 59 12.58 -3.63 -29.48
N SER A 60 11.32 -3.53 -29.03
CA SER A 60 10.99 -2.74 -27.82
C SER A 60 10.16 -3.54 -26.81
N PHE A 61 10.84 -4.23 -25.89
CA PHE A 61 10.23 -4.97 -24.80
C PHE A 61 9.83 -4.02 -23.65
N ASN A 62 8.54 -3.66 -23.55
CA ASN A 62 7.66 -4.01 -22.40
C ASN A 62 6.35 -3.20 -22.25
N ASP A 63 6.06 -2.16 -23.04
CA ASP A 63 4.79 -1.41 -22.91
C ASP A 63 3.84 -1.51 -24.11
N ALA A 64 4.22 -2.18 -25.20
CA ALA A 64 3.48 -2.13 -26.46
C ALA A 64 2.26 -3.10 -26.56
N LEU A 65 2.04 -4.00 -25.60
CA LEU A 65 1.05 -5.10 -25.75
C LEU A 65 -0.36 -4.83 -25.20
N ASN A 66 -0.63 -3.68 -24.58
CA ASN A 66 -1.92 -3.42 -23.93
C ASN A 66 -2.87 -2.48 -24.68
N SER A 67 -2.49 -1.98 -25.86
CA SER A 67 -3.37 -1.13 -26.66
C SER A 67 -3.96 -1.90 -27.85
N THR A 68 -5.28 -1.85 -28.00
CA THR A 68 -5.94 -2.30 -29.24
C THR A 68 -6.36 -1.06 -30.03
N LEU A 69 -5.82 -0.92 -31.24
CA LEU A 69 -6.16 0.16 -32.16
C LEU A 69 -7.46 -0.18 -32.90
N PHE A 70 -8.46 0.68 -32.76
CA PHE A 70 -9.67 0.63 -33.58
C PHE A 70 -9.67 1.81 -34.54
N HIS A 71 -9.92 1.52 -35.81
CA HIS A 71 -10.05 2.54 -36.85
C HIS A 71 -11.52 2.88 -37.02
N LEU A 72 -11.92 4.11 -36.67
CA LEU A 72 -13.29 4.57 -36.84
C LEU A 72 -13.32 5.47 -38.08
N GLN A 73 -13.98 5.00 -39.16
CA GLN A 73 -14.13 5.77 -40.40
C GLN A 73 -15.53 6.38 -40.46
N LEU A 74 -15.59 7.70 -40.30
CA LEU A 74 -16.82 8.50 -40.40
C LEU A 74 -16.70 9.44 -41.60
N GLY A 75 -17.07 8.95 -42.78
CA GLY A 75 -16.95 9.72 -44.03
C GLY A 75 -15.48 10.05 -44.35
N LEU A 76 -15.13 11.34 -44.36
CA LEU A 76 -13.78 11.85 -44.65
C LEU A 76 -12.90 12.04 -43.39
N LEU A 77 -13.42 11.80 -42.19
CA LEU A 77 -12.62 11.83 -40.95
C LEU A 77 -12.19 10.42 -40.55
N SER A 78 -10.90 10.28 -40.28
CA SER A 78 -10.29 9.12 -39.64
C SER A 78 -9.97 9.47 -38.19
N CYS A 79 -10.49 8.70 -37.24
CA CYS A 79 -10.13 8.77 -35.83
C CYS A 79 -9.54 7.42 -35.39
N ARG A 80 -8.37 7.47 -34.74
CA ARG A 80 -7.77 6.33 -34.06
C ARG A 80 -8.25 6.32 -32.61
N ILE A 81 -8.91 5.24 -32.20
CA ILE A 81 -9.29 5.01 -30.81
C ILE A 81 -8.32 3.98 -30.24
N TYR A 82 -7.60 4.38 -29.20
CA TYR A 82 -6.76 3.49 -28.41
C TYR A 82 -7.61 2.99 -27.25
N LEU A 83 -7.89 1.69 -27.21
CA LEU A 83 -8.41 1.04 -26.01
C LEU A 83 -7.22 0.42 -25.28
N GLU A 84 -6.81 1.06 -24.18
CA GLU A 84 -5.86 0.47 -23.24
C GLU A 84 -6.61 -0.52 -22.34
N MET A 85 -6.23 -1.79 -22.45
CA MET A 85 -6.65 -2.80 -21.47
C MET A 85 -5.86 -2.53 -20.18
N PRO A 86 -6.50 -2.50 -19.00
CA PRO A 86 -5.79 -2.35 -17.74
C PRO A 86 -4.71 -3.43 -17.62
N SER A 87 -3.51 -3.06 -17.16
CA SER A 87 -2.48 -4.06 -16.91
C SER A 87 -3.00 -5.11 -15.91
N ASP A 88 -2.48 -6.33 -15.95
CA ASP A 88 -2.88 -7.38 -14.98
C ASP A 88 -2.73 -6.89 -13.52
N LEU A 89 -1.77 -5.99 -13.28
CA LEU A 89 -1.54 -5.36 -11.98
C LEU A 89 -2.60 -4.31 -11.62
N ASP A 90 -3.03 -3.45 -12.56
CA ASP A 90 -4.09 -2.46 -12.29
C ASP A 90 -5.43 -3.15 -11.98
N ARG A 91 -5.71 -4.27 -12.66
CA ARG A 91 -6.88 -5.11 -12.34
C ARG A 91 -6.76 -5.71 -10.93
N GLN A 92 -5.59 -6.23 -10.56
CA GLN A 92 -5.33 -6.77 -9.21
C GLN A 92 -5.51 -5.70 -8.13
N ILE A 93 -4.99 -4.48 -8.35
CA ILE A 93 -5.19 -3.34 -7.46
C ILE A 93 -6.68 -3.06 -7.32
N GLN A 94 -7.41 -2.91 -8.42
CA GLN A 94 -8.85 -2.63 -8.39
C GLN A 94 -9.65 -3.72 -7.65
N GLN A 95 -9.25 -4.99 -7.82
CA GLN A 95 -9.85 -6.13 -7.11
C GLN A 95 -9.56 -6.06 -5.60
N LEU A 96 -8.30 -5.84 -5.22
CA LEU A 96 -7.89 -5.70 -3.82
C LEU A 96 -8.55 -4.48 -3.16
N THR A 97 -8.73 -3.36 -3.86
CA THR A 97 -9.44 -2.17 -3.35
C THR A 97 -10.90 -2.47 -3.00
N ARG A 98 -11.53 -3.47 -3.64
CA ARG A 98 -12.88 -3.95 -3.28
C ARG A 98 -12.87 -4.97 -2.14
N CYS A 99 -11.73 -5.17 -1.48
CA CYS A 99 -11.51 -6.22 -0.47
C CYS A 99 -11.70 -7.63 -1.03
N GLU A 100 -11.42 -7.85 -2.32
CA GLU A 100 -11.51 -9.16 -2.98
C GLU A 100 -10.10 -9.77 -3.10
N THR A 101 -9.93 -11.02 -2.66
CA THR A 101 -8.65 -11.74 -2.79
C THR A 101 -8.30 -12.02 -4.24
N ILE A 102 -7.03 -11.80 -4.61
CA ILE A 102 -6.44 -12.31 -5.86
C ILE A 102 -6.05 -13.78 -5.71
N SER A 103 -5.85 -14.51 -6.82
CA SER A 103 -5.51 -15.94 -6.82
C SER A 103 -4.12 -16.22 -6.23
N GLU A 104 -3.90 -17.45 -5.76
CA GLU A 104 -2.62 -17.88 -5.17
C GLU A 104 -1.43 -17.64 -6.12
N GLU A 105 -1.59 -17.91 -7.43
CA GLU A 105 -0.53 -17.69 -8.42
C GLU A 105 -0.28 -16.19 -8.68
N GLU A 106 -1.31 -15.34 -8.60
CA GLU A 106 -1.14 -13.88 -8.67
C GLU A 106 -0.38 -13.35 -7.47
N VAL A 107 -0.68 -13.83 -6.26
CA VAL A 107 0.08 -13.49 -5.05
C VAL A 107 1.55 -13.85 -5.22
N LYS A 108 1.84 -15.08 -5.66
CA LYS A 108 3.22 -15.54 -5.90
C LYS A 108 3.96 -14.61 -6.85
N ARG A 109 3.37 -14.28 -8.01
CA ARG A 109 3.96 -13.37 -9.00
C ARG A 109 4.17 -11.97 -8.42
N LEU A 110 3.21 -11.46 -7.65
CA LEU A 110 3.31 -10.16 -7.00
C LEU A 110 4.47 -10.11 -5.99
N CYS A 111 4.58 -11.13 -5.12
CA CYS A 111 5.67 -11.23 -4.14
C CYS A 111 7.05 -11.33 -4.81
N LEU A 112 7.16 -12.06 -5.92
CA LEU A 112 8.42 -12.14 -6.68
C LEU A 112 8.83 -10.78 -7.24
N LYS A 113 7.92 -10.06 -7.90
CA LYS A 113 8.18 -8.72 -8.42
C LYS A 113 8.52 -7.72 -7.32
N ALA A 114 7.82 -7.79 -6.18
CA ALA A 114 8.11 -6.91 -5.06
C ALA A 114 9.52 -7.14 -4.51
N ARG A 115 9.99 -8.40 -4.43
CA ARG A 115 11.36 -8.71 -4.00
C ARG A 115 12.41 -8.17 -4.97
N GLU A 116 12.15 -8.17 -6.28
CA GLU A 116 13.03 -7.57 -7.29
C GLU A 116 13.18 -6.05 -7.09
N ILE A 117 12.15 -5.37 -6.59
CA ILE A 117 12.20 -3.93 -6.28
C ILE A 117 12.86 -3.69 -4.92
N LEU A 118 12.39 -4.37 -3.88
CA LEU A 118 12.82 -4.15 -2.50
C LEU A 118 14.29 -4.54 -2.26
N ILE A 119 14.89 -5.40 -3.10
CA ILE A 119 16.31 -5.75 -2.98
C ILE A 119 17.24 -4.57 -3.31
N GLU A 120 16.81 -3.66 -4.18
CA GLU A 120 17.56 -2.46 -4.60
C GLU A 120 17.44 -1.33 -3.56
N GLU A 121 16.44 -1.40 -2.67
CA GLU A 121 16.27 -0.42 -1.61
C GLU A 121 17.28 -0.64 -0.47
N GLY A 122 17.89 0.44 0.01
CA GLY A 122 18.75 0.40 1.20
C GLY A 122 17.97 0.12 2.48
N ASN A 123 18.66 -0.26 3.57
CA ASN A 123 17.99 -0.46 4.87
C ASN A 123 17.35 0.82 5.41
N VAL A 124 17.89 1.98 5.03
CA VAL A 124 17.31 3.29 5.27
C VAL A 124 17.05 3.91 3.91
N HIS A 125 15.78 3.93 3.50
CA HIS A 125 15.37 4.47 2.21
C HIS A 125 15.26 6.00 2.26
N THR A 126 15.78 6.71 1.26
CA THR A 126 15.66 8.17 1.18
C THR A 126 14.38 8.53 0.43
N ILE A 127 13.62 9.48 0.96
CA ILE A 127 12.34 9.93 0.39
C ILE A 127 12.36 11.45 0.28
N ASP A 128 11.87 11.98 -0.81
CA ASP A 128 11.68 13.43 -0.99
C ASP A 128 10.28 13.84 -0.52
N SER A 129 10.17 15.03 0.08
CA SER A 129 8.88 15.66 0.33
C SER A 129 8.23 16.18 -0.98
N PRO A 130 6.89 16.30 -1.06
CA PRO A 130 5.90 16.03 -0.01
C PRO A 130 5.63 14.53 0.17
N VAL A 131 5.32 14.10 1.40
CA VAL A 131 5.01 12.70 1.73
C VAL A 131 4.03 12.59 2.89
N THR A 132 3.14 11.59 2.82
CA THR A 132 2.21 11.22 3.89
C THR A 132 2.75 9.99 4.62
N ILE A 133 3.04 10.15 5.91
CA ILE A 133 3.58 9.13 6.81
C ILE A 133 2.44 8.47 7.59
N CYS A 134 2.37 7.14 7.51
CA CYS A 134 1.36 6.29 8.14
C CYS A 134 2.01 5.38 9.19
N GLY A 135 1.33 5.16 10.31
CA GLY A 135 1.70 4.16 11.31
C GLY A 135 1.03 2.80 11.06
N ASP A 136 0.77 2.07 12.14
CA ASP A 136 0.22 0.72 12.15
C ASP A 136 -1.17 0.64 11.49
N ILE A 137 -1.41 -0.45 10.74
CA ILE A 137 -2.69 -0.71 10.03
C ILE A 137 -3.37 -1.98 10.54
N HIS A 138 -2.59 -3.02 10.88
CA HIS A 138 -3.05 -4.26 11.49
C HIS A 138 -4.29 -4.89 10.83
N GLY A 139 -4.24 -5.07 9.51
CA GLY A 139 -5.31 -5.74 8.75
C GLY A 139 -6.68 -5.07 8.84
N GLN A 140 -6.77 -3.81 9.28
CA GLN A 140 -8.01 -3.03 9.29
C GLN A 140 -8.26 -2.40 7.90
N PHE A 141 -8.50 -3.25 6.90
CA PHE A 141 -8.59 -2.88 5.48
C PHE A 141 -9.52 -1.68 5.21
N TRP A 142 -10.72 -1.66 5.79
CA TRP A 142 -11.66 -0.56 5.56
C TRP A 142 -11.18 0.77 6.13
N ASP A 143 -10.36 0.73 7.18
CA ASP A 143 -9.73 1.93 7.73
C ASP A 143 -8.52 2.37 6.91
N LEU A 144 -7.84 1.45 6.22
CA LEU A 144 -6.87 1.78 5.19
C LEU A 144 -7.53 2.51 4.00
N ILE A 145 -8.74 2.12 3.61
CA ILE A 145 -9.48 2.84 2.57
C ILE A 145 -9.88 4.24 3.04
N GLU A 146 -10.32 4.40 4.29
CA GLU A 146 -10.58 5.72 4.89
C GLU A 146 -9.29 6.57 4.93
N LEU A 147 -8.16 5.97 5.30
CA LEU A 147 -6.85 6.64 5.29
C LEU A 147 -6.54 7.23 3.91
N PHE A 148 -6.76 6.48 2.82
CA PHE A 148 -6.57 7.01 1.46
C PHE A 148 -7.59 8.08 1.07
N GLN A 149 -8.81 8.05 1.62
CA GLN A 149 -9.79 9.13 1.40
C GLN A 149 -9.36 10.43 2.09
N VAL A 150 -8.72 10.33 3.25
CA VAL A 150 -8.24 11.47 4.05
C VAL A 150 -6.91 12.04 3.53
N GLY A 151 -5.97 11.15 3.20
CA GLY A 151 -4.62 11.52 2.74
C GLY A 151 -4.50 11.70 1.23
N GLY A 152 -5.45 11.22 0.44
CA GLY A 152 -5.37 11.16 -1.02
C GLY A 152 -4.89 9.79 -1.52
N PHE A 153 -5.28 9.41 -2.74
CA PHE A 153 -4.90 8.11 -3.29
C PHE A 153 -3.48 8.13 -3.88
N CYS A 154 -2.83 6.98 -3.89
CA CYS A 154 -1.62 6.73 -4.68
C CYS A 154 -2.05 6.46 -6.14
N PRO A 155 -1.40 7.06 -7.16
CA PRO A 155 -0.08 7.72 -7.13
C PRO A 155 -0.09 9.24 -6.97
N GLU A 156 -1.25 9.88 -6.80
CA GLU A 156 -1.33 11.34 -6.66
C GLU A 156 -0.64 11.84 -5.39
N THR A 157 -0.66 11.04 -4.33
CA THR A 157 0.00 11.31 -3.05
C THR A 157 1.14 10.32 -2.81
N ASN A 158 2.29 10.81 -2.34
CA ASN A 158 3.42 9.97 -1.94
C ASN A 158 3.21 9.45 -0.52
N TYR A 159 3.55 8.19 -0.27
CA TYR A 159 3.31 7.53 1.01
C TYR A 159 4.55 6.87 1.60
N LEU A 160 4.70 6.96 2.92
CA LEU A 160 5.58 6.13 3.72
C LEU A 160 4.76 5.41 4.78
N PHE A 161 4.72 4.07 4.73
CA PHE A 161 4.08 3.28 5.80
C PHE A 161 5.13 2.66 6.73
N MET A 162 4.95 2.89 8.03
CA MET A 162 5.87 2.48 9.09
C MET A 162 5.64 1.06 9.62
N GLY A 163 5.23 0.11 8.77
CA GLY A 163 5.08 -1.30 9.16
C GLY A 163 3.77 -1.64 9.87
N ASP A 164 3.70 -2.87 10.39
CA ASP A 164 2.54 -3.45 11.07
C ASP A 164 1.29 -3.41 10.19
N PHE A 165 1.43 -4.00 8.99
CA PHE A 165 0.38 -4.14 8.00
C PHE A 165 -0.59 -5.27 8.36
N VAL A 166 -0.06 -6.32 9.00
CA VAL A 166 -0.74 -7.59 9.22
C VAL A 166 -1.06 -7.83 10.69
N ASP A 167 -1.73 -8.97 10.93
CA ASP A 167 -2.22 -9.45 12.22
C ASP A 167 -3.32 -8.58 12.85
N ARG A 168 -3.99 -9.15 13.86
CA ARG A 168 -5.08 -8.54 14.64
C ARG A 168 -6.34 -8.28 13.83
N GLY A 169 -6.29 -7.58 12.70
CA GLY A 169 -7.44 -7.38 11.81
C GLY A 169 -7.87 -8.66 11.10
N TYR A 170 -9.04 -8.61 10.45
CA TYR A 170 -9.59 -9.74 9.71
C TYR A 170 -9.14 -9.79 8.23
N TYR A 171 -8.48 -8.71 7.77
CA TYR A 171 -8.20 -8.44 6.37
C TYR A 171 -6.73 -8.12 6.13
N SER A 172 -5.83 -8.79 6.85
CA SER A 172 -4.38 -8.61 6.72
C SER A 172 -3.90 -8.98 5.32
N VAL A 173 -4.49 -10.01 4.70
CA VAL A 173 -4.19 -10.45 3.34
C VAL A 173 -4.49 -9.33 2.34
N GLU A 174 -5.70 -8.78 2.33
CA GLU A 174 -6.07 -7.72 1.38
C GLU A 174 -5.30 -6.43 1.67
N THR A 175 -5.09 -6.10 2.95
CA THR A 175 -4.32 -4.93 3.39
C THR A 175 -2.89 -4.98 2.86
N PHE A 176 -2.16 -6.05 3.16
CA PHE A 176 -0.76 -6.17 2.74
C PHE A 176 -0.63 -6.31 1.23
N LEU A 177 -1.48 -7.13 0.58
CA LEU A 177 -1.41 -7.31 -0.88
C LEU A 177 -1.76 -6.03 -1.65
N LEU A 178 -2.69 -5.20 -1.14
CA LEU A 178 -2.99 -3.90 -1.76
C LEU A 178 -1.78 -2.96 -1.69
N LEU A 179 -1.17 -2.83 -0.51
CA LEU A 179 0.05 -2.02 -0.33
C LEU A 179 1.21 -2.53 -1.18
N LEU A 180 1.37 -3.85 -1.27
CA LEU A 180 2.40 -4.48 -2.08
C LEU A 180 2.15 -4.28 -3.59
N ALA A 181 0.90 -4.38 -4.04
CA ALA A 181 0.53 -4.12 -5.43
C ALA A 181 0.77 -2.66 -5.81
N LEU A 182 0.42 -1.72 -4.92
CA LEU A 182 0.75 -0.30 -5.09
C LEU A 182 2.27 -0.07 -5.14
N LYS A 183 3.05 -0.77 -4.29
CA LYS A 183 4.52 -0.70 -4.32
C LYS A 183 5.10 -1.18 -5.65
N VAL A 184 4.62 -2.30 -6.16
CA VAL A 184 5.09 -2.84 -7.46
C VAL A 184 4.67 -1.91 -8.61
N ARG A 185 3.48 -1.30 -8.53
CA ARG A 185 2.95 -0.43 -9.58
C ARG A 185 3.57 0.96 -9.60
N TYR A 186 3.88 1.50 -8.42
CA TYR A 186 4.36 2.87 -8.20
C TYR A 186 5.55 2.87 -7.22
N PRO A 187 6.69 2.25 -7.58
CA PRO A 187 7.81 2.04 -6.65
C PRO A 187 8.36 3.34 -6.05
N GLU A 188 8.32 4.45 -6.79
CA GLU A 188 8.79 5.77 -6.35
C GLU A 188 7.74 6.58 -5.55
N ARG A 189 6.50 6.09 -5.44
CA ARG A 189 5.39 6.81 -4.80
C ARG A 189 5.01 6.25 -3.45
N ILE A 190 5.39 5.02 -3.14
CA ILE A 190 5.06 4.38 -1.87
C ILE A 190 6.28 3.64 -1.33
N THR A 191 6.64 3.94 -0.09
CA THR A 191 7.69 3.25 0.65
C THR A 191 7.06 2.45 1.79
N LEU A 192 7.49 1.20 1.93
CA LEU A 192 7.04 0.29 2.98
C LEU A 192 8.25 -0.09 3.82
N ILE A 193 8.28 0.29 5.09
CA ILE A 193 9.29 -0.19 6.04
C ILE A 193 8.71 -1.30 6.91
N ARG A 194 9.59 -2.13 7.47
CA ARG A 194 9.22 -3.32 8.24
C ARG A 194 8.71 -2.92 9.62
N GLY A 195 7.59 -3.50 10.06
CA GLY A 195 7.15 -3.49 11.46
C GLY A 195 7.54 -4.77 12.17
N ASN A 196 7.26 -4.85 13.47
CA ASN A 196 7.56 -6.06 14.24
C ASN A 196 6.61 -7.21 13.91
N HIS A 197 5.42 -6.93 13.38
CA HIS A 197 4.46 -7.93 12.93
C HIS A 197 4.81 -8.57 11.59
N GLU A 198 5.69 -7.96 10.78
CA GLU A 198 6.22 -8.57 9.55
C GLU A 198 7.32 -9.62 9.87
N SER A 199 6.98 -10.58 10.72
CA SER A 199 7.80 -11.67 11.26
C SER A 199 7.06 -12.99 11.22
N ARG A 200 7.76 -14.09 10.91
CA ARG A 200 7.18 -15.44 10.88
C ARG A 200 6.66 -15.85 12.27
N GLN A 201 7.40 -15.52 13.32
CA GLN A 201 7.03 -15.92 14.69
C GLN A 201 5.78 -15.19 15.16
N ILE A 202 5.68 -13.89 14.88
CA ILE A 202 4.54 -13.06 15.30
C ILE A 202 3.28 -13.44 14.50
N THR A 203 3.38 -13.55 13.17
CA THR A 203 2.24 -13.87 12.31
C THR A 203 1.62 -15.25 12.53
N GLN A 204 2.39 -16.20 13.09
CA GLN A 204 1.89 -17.52 13.49
C GLN A 204 0.97 -17.47 14.72
N VAL A 205 1.10 -16.43 15.55
CA VAL A 205 0.36 -16.31 16.82
C VAL A 205 -0.78 -15.30 16.71
N TYR A 206 -0.59 -14.23 15.93
CA TYR A 206 -1.47 -13.05 15.96
C TYR A 206 -2.43 -12.92 14.78
N GLY A 207 -2.52 -13.95 13.93
CA GLY A 207 -3.67 -14.20 13.06
C GLY A 207 -3.38 -14.27 11.56
N PHE A 208 -2.29 -13.70 11.06
CA PHE A 208 -2.03 -13.65 9.62
C PHE A 208 -1.81 -15.03 9.00
N TYR A 209 -1.12 -15.93 9.70
CA TYR A 209 -0.94 -17.33 9.25
C TYR A 209 -2.30 -18.02 9.05
N ASP A 210 -3.16 -17.96 10.07
CA ASP A 210 -4.49 -18.56 10.04
C ASP A 210 -5.39 -17.90 8.98
N GLU A 211 -5.21 -16.60 8.75
CA GLU A 211 -5.91 -15.87 7.70
C GLU A 211 -5.55 -16.36 6.31
N CYS A 212 -4.25 -16.53 6.02
CA CYS A 212 -3.78 -17.08 4.76
C CYS A 212 -4.32 -18.51 4.54
N GLN A 213 -4.19 -19.37 5.55
CA GLN A 213 -4.66 -20.76 5.48
C GLN A 213 -6.17 -20.84 5.22
N ARG A 214 -6.96 -19.95 5.84
CA ARG A 214 -8.42 -19.92 5.67
C ARG A 214 -8.85 -19.38 4.30
N LYS A 215 -8.18 -18.35 3.78
CA LYS A 215 -8.55 -17.72 2.49
C LYS A 215 -8.09 -18.53 1.28
N TYR A 216 -6.93 -19.18 1.38
CA TYR A 216 -6.30 -19.89 0.26
C TYR A 216 -6.28 -21.42 0.39
N GLY A 217 -6.57 -21.96 1.57
CA GLY A 217 -6.50 -23.40 1.82
C GLY A 217 -5.08 -23.96 1.96
N SER A 218 -4.06 -23.11 1.86
CA SER A 218 -2.63 -23.47 1.95
C SER A 218 -1.85 -22.37 2.69
N SER A 219 -0.65 -22.71 3.19
CA SER A 219 0.27 -21.76 3.82
C SER A 219 1.23 -21.10 2.82
N ASN A 220 1.04 -21.32 1.51
CA ASN A 220 1.92 -20.79 0.47
C ASN A 220 1.90 -19.25 0.43
N VAL A 221 0.72 -18.65 0.49
CA VAL A 221 0.56 -17.18 0.53
C VAL A 221 1.27 -16.57 1.72
N TRP A 222 1.11 -17.15 2.92
CA TRP A 222 1.83 -16.72 4.13
C TRP A 222 3.35 -16.81 3.91
N ARG A 223 3.83 -17.93 3.37
CA ARG A 223 5.26 -18.13 3.10
C ARG A 223 5.82 -17.06 2.16
N TRP A 224 5.16 -16.78 1.04
CA TRP A 224 5.65 -15.77 0.09
C TRP A 224 5.58 -14.35 0.67
N CYS A 225 4.57 -14.01 1.47
CA CYS A 225 4.52 -12.73 2.17
C CYS A 225 5.67 -12.60 3.17
N CYS A 226 5.96 -13.64 3.96
CA CYS A 226 7.10 -13.67 4.87
C CYS A 226 8.45 -13.57 4.14
N GLU A 227 8.58 -14.15 2.94
CA GLU A 227 9.76 -13.97 2.08
C GLU A 227 9.90 -12.52 1.59
N VAL A 228 8.80 -11.78 1.39
CA VAL A 228 8.82 -10.34 1.09
C VAL A 228 9.20 -9.52 2.32
N PHE A 229 8.69 -9.87 3.51
CA PHE A 229 8.96 -9.15 4.75
C PHE A 229 10.45 -8.99 5.04
N ASP A 230 11.26 -10.00 4.70
CA ASP A 230 12.72 -9.96 4.87
C ASP A 230 13.42 -8.89 4.02
N TYR A 231 12.76 -8.39 2.97
CA TYR A 231 13.33 -7.39 2.06
C TYR A 231 12.89 -5.96 2.39
N LEU A 232 11.86 -5.78 3.22
CA LEU A 232 11.37 -4.46 3.64
C LEU A 232 12.50 -3.68 4.35
N ALA A 233 12.61 -2.39 4.04
CA ALA A 233 13.59 -1.51 4.68
C ALA A 233 13.33 -1.40 6.20
N LEU A 234 14.38 -1.12 6.98
CA LEU A 234 14.30 -1.01 8.44
C LEU A 234 13.96 0.41 8.91
N GLY A 235 14.11 1.39 8.02
CA GLY A 235 13.73 2.78 8.25
C GLY A 235 13.73 3.58 6.96
N ALA A 236 13.37 4.84 7.08
CA ALA A 236 13.43 5.81 5.99
C ALA A 236 13.93 7.17 6.50
N ILE A 237 14.41 8.01 5.59
CA ILE A 237 14.79 9.39 5.89
C ILE A 237 14.16 10.33 4.87
N VAL A 238 13.31 11.23 5.34
CA VAL A 238 12.64 12.24 4.49
C VAL A 238 13.49 13.50 4.46
N ASP A 239 13.88 13.95 3.26
CA ASP A 239 14.70 15.14 3.00
C ASP A 239 16.00 15.20 3.84
N GLY A 240 16.51 14.06 4.30
CA GLY A 240 17.67 14.00 5.19
C GLY A 240 17.42 14.51 6.62
N ARG A 241 16.19 14.91 6.97
CA ARG A 241 15.87 15.63 8.23
C ARG A 241 14.85 14.93 9.12
N VAL A 242 14.00 14.06 8.57
CA VAL A 242 13.03 13.28 9.37
C VAL A 242 13.36 11.80 9.28
N PHE A 243 13.81 11.21 10.39
CA PHE A 243 14.07 9.77 10.45
C PHE A 243 12.81 9.01 10.83
N CYS A 244 12.43 8.03 10.02
CA CYS A 244 11.23 7.23 10.21
C CYS A 244 11.61 5.77 10.50
N VAL A 245 11.05 5.22 11.57
CA VAL A 245 11.32 3.84 12.03
C VAL A 245 10.07 3.27 12.70
N HIS A 246 9.77 1.98 12.56
CA HIS A 246 8.58 1.43 13.20
C HIS A 246 8.65 1.48 14.74
N GLY A 247 9.68 0.83 15.30
CA GLY A 247 10.00 0.76 16.72
C GLY A 247 10.64 2.06 17.22
N GLY A 248 11.93 2.00 17.51
CA GLY A 248 12.63 3.17 18.01
C GLY A 248 14.14 3.00 17.99
N LEU A 249 14.80 3.62 18.97
CA LEU A 249 16.25 3.68 19.01
C LEU A 249 16.86 2.41 19.64
N SER A 250 18.12 2.15 19.29
CA SER A 250 18.92 1.06 19.84
C SER A 250 20.13 1.62 20.59
N PRO A 251 20.55 1.03 21.74
CA PRO A 251 21.84 1.36 22.34
C PRO A 251 23.04 1.12 21.43
N ASN A 252 22.89 0.22 20.45
CA ASN A 252 23.95 -0.21 19.56
C ASN A 252 24.05 0.66 18.30
N LEU A 253 23.14 1.62 18.12
CA LEU A 253 23.04 2.48 16.93
C LEU A 253 23.06 3.94 17.35
N GLN A 254 24.18 4.60 17.10
CA GLN A 254 24.38 6.03 17.33
C GLN A 254 24.13 6.86 16.07
N THR A 255 24.29 6.26 14.89
CA THR A 255 24.07 6.93 13.60
C THR A 255 23.18 6.13 12.66
N ILE A 256 22.48 6.84 11.76
CA ILE A 256 21.66 6.25 10.70
C ILE A 256 22.53 5.41 9.75
N ASP A 257 23.78 5.81 9.52
CA ASP A 257 24.72 5.06 8.67
C ASP A 257 24.98 3.64 9.19
N GLN A 258 24.98 3.43 10.52
CA GLN A 258 25.14 2.10 11.10
C GLN A 258 23.97 1.18 10.74
N ILE A 259 22.75 1.73 10.59
CA ILE A 259 21.57 0.96 10.17
C ILE A 259 21.75 0.41 8.76
N ARG A 260 22.43 1.15 7.87
CA ARG A 260 22.71 0.72 6.49
C ARG A 260 23.60 -0.53 6.41
N GLY A 261 24.35 -0.83 7.47
CA GLY A 261 25.22 -2.01 7.55
C GLY A 261 24.55 -3.29 8.08
N ILE A 262 23.29 -3.23 8.52
CA ILE A 262 22.57 -4.39 9.05
C ILE A 262 22.24 -5.38 7.92
N ASP A 263 22.47 -6.68 8.11
CA ASP A 263 21.89 -7.69 7.21
C ASP A 263 20.41 -7.86 7.53
N ARG A 264 19.53 -7.20 6.77
CA ARG A 264 18.08 -7.24 7.04
C ARG A 264 17.36 -8.46 6.47
N LYS A 265 17.99 -9.21 5.55
CA LYS A 265 17.37 -10.27 4.73
C LYS A 265 17.23 -11.59 5.49
N GLN A 266 16.65 -11.50 6.67
CA GLN A 266 16.46 -12.59 7.60
C GLN A 266 15.20 -12.37 8.45
N GLU A 267 14.80 -13.42 9.16
CA GLU A 267 13.81 -13.29 10.23
C GLU A 267 14.29 -12.30 11.30
N VAL A 268 13.36 -11.54 11.89
CA VAL A 268 13.67 -10.60 12.96
C VAL A 268 14.33 -11.36 14.12
N PRO A 269 15.58 -11.03 14.50
CA PRO A 269 16.24 -11.66 15.64
C PRO A 269 15.53 -11.32 16.96
N HIS A 270 15.77 -12.13 17.99
CA HIS A 270 15.22 -11.87 19.33
C HIS A 270 15.91 -10.70 20.06
N ASP A 271 17.13 -10.33 19.65
CA ASP A 271 17.93 -9.25 20.21
C ASP A 271 18.77 -8.52 19.15
N GLY A 272 19.47 -7.47 19.56
CA GLY A 272 20.37 -6.72 18.69
C GLY A 272 19.69 -5.59 17.89
N PRO A 273 20.46 -4.87 17.06
CA PRO A 273 20.02 -3.58 16.50
C PRO A 273 18.79 -3.69 15.60
N MET A 274 18.62 -4.79 14.85
CA MET A 274 17.42 -5.00 14.04
C MET A 274 16.17 -5.21 14.89
N CYS A 275 16.29 -5.97 15.99
CA CYS A 275 15.20 -6.16 16.95
C CYS A 275 14.81 -4.81 17.59
N ASP A 276 15.79 -4.06 18.09
CA ASP A 276 15.57 -2.78 18.75
C ASP A 276 14.85 -1.76 17.84
N LEU A 277 15.24 -1.65 16.57
CA LEU A 277 14.59 -0.77 15.59
C LEU A 277 13.10 -1.09 15.40
N LEU A 278 12.68 -2.34 15.63
CA LEU A 278 11.30 -2.77 15.46
C LEU A 278 10.52 -2.82 16.77
N TRP A 279 11.17 -2.88 17.94
CA TRP A 279 10.50 -3.15 19.22
C TRP A 279 10.69 -2.08 20.31
N SER A 280 11.65 -1.17 20.16
CA SER A 280 11.94 -0.16 21.19
C SER A 280 10.86 0.92 21.30
N ASP A 281 10.71 1.49 22.50
CA ASP A 281 9.66 2.45 22.85
C ASP A 281 10.20 3.70 23.60
N PRO A 282 9.66 4.91 23.35
CA PRO A 282 10.02 6.11 24.09
C PRO A 282 9.41 6.17 25.50
N ASP A 283 10.07 5.64 26.53
CA ASP A 283 9.64 5.75 27.94
C ASP A 283 10.77 5.54 28.97
N GLY A 284 11.69 6.52 29.11
CA GLY A 284 12.84 6.41 30.00
C GLY A 284 13.85 5.34 29.56
N TRP A 285 14.90 5.04 30.33
CA TRP A 285 15.88 4.00 29.96
C TRP A 285 15.67 2.72 30.76
N SER A 286 15.22 1.65 30.10
CA SER A 286 15.11 0.32 30.72
C SER A 286 14.97 -0.79 29.67
N LEU A 287 14.94 -2.05 30.11
CA LEU A 287 14.55 -3.16 29.24
C LEU A 287 13.06 -3.05 28.93
N SER A 288 12.70 -3.26 27.65
CA SER A 288 11.31 -3.16 27.23
C SER A 288 10.44 -4.23 27.92
N PRO A 289 9.25 -3.86 28.42
CA PRO A 289 8.30 -4.82 28.99
C PRO A 289 7.72 -5.77 27.93
N ARG A 290 7.98 -5.52 26.64
CA ARG A 290 7.58 -6.39 25.52
C ARG A 290 8.40 -7.68 25.45
N GLY A 291 9.51 -7.77 26.19
CA GLY A 291 10.46 -8.89 26.11
C GLY A 291 11.43 -8.80 24.93
N ALA A 292 11.40 -7.71 24.16
CA ALA A 292 12.27 -7.39 23.04
C ALA A 292 12.44 -5.86 22.93
N GLY A 293 13.63 -5.39 22.54
CA GLY A 293 13.97 -3.97 22.46
C GLY A 293 14.18 -3.28 23.81
N PHE A 294 14.25 -1.95 23.78
CA PHE A 294 14.54 -1.10 24.94
C PHE A 294 13.51 0.02 25.09
N LEU A 295 13.37 0.51 26.32
CA LEU A 295 12.82 1.84 26.53
C LEU A 295 13.93 2.88 26.38
N PHE A 296 13.65 4.00 25.71
CA PHE A 296 14.57 5.13 25.62
C PHE A 296 13.94 6.48 26.03
N GLY A 297 14.75 7.34 26.65
CA GLY A 297 14.34 8.64 27.20
C GLY A 297 14.62 9.83 26.27
N ALA A 298 14.17 11.01 26.72
CA ALA A 298 14.36 12.28 26.02
C ALA A 298 15.83 12.63 25.74
N ASP A 299 16.73 12.27 26.65
CA ASP A 299 18.17 12.44 26.54
C ASP A 299 18.73 11.65 25.35
N ILE A 300 18.41 10.36 25.26
CA ILE A 300 18.83 9.48 24.16
C ILE A 300 18.27 9.97 22.83
N THR A 301 16.98 10.33 22.80
CA THR A 301 16.33 10.89 21.60
C THR A 301 17.02 12.15 21.11
N LYS A 302 17.28 13.12 22.00
CA LYS A 302 17.92 14.39 21.64
C LYS A 302 19.36 14.22 21.19
N ILE A 303 20.12 13.32 21.83
CA ILE A 303 21.49 13.01 21.43
C ILE A 303 21.50 12.39 20.03
N PHE A 304 20.65 11.40 19.77
CA PHE A 304 20.56 10.77 18.45
C PHE A 304 20.13 11.75 17.37
N ALA A 305 19.10 12.56 17.63
CA ALA A 305 18.62 13.58 16.68
C ALA A 305 19.72 14.60 16.37
N HIS A 306 20.42 15.12 17.38
CA HIS A 306 21.52 16.06 17.19
C HIS A 306 22.69 15.45 16.41
N HIS A 307 23.13 14.24 16.76
CA HIS A 307 24.23 13.55 16.05
C HIS A 307 23.93 13.28 14.58
N ASN A 308 22.66 13.08 14.23
CA ASN A 308 22.23 12.77 12.86
C ASN A 308 21.61 13.97 12.14
N ALA A 309 21.69 15.18 12.72
CA ALA A 309 21.12 16.41 12.18
C ALA A 309 19.63 16.31 11.80
N LEU A 310 18.84 15.68 12.68
CA LEU A 310 17.41 15.44 12.48
C LEU A 310 16.55 16.52 13.13
N ASP A 311 15.51 16.92 12.43
CA ASP A 311 14.44 17.80 12.94
C ASP A 311 13.39 16.98 13.72
N LEU A 312 13.15 15.72 13.32
CA LEU A 312 12.13 14.85 13.88
C LEU A 312 12.50 13.36 13.74
N ILE A 313 12.12 12.57 14.72
CA ILE A 313 12.02 11.11 14.62
C ILE A 313 10.53 10.75 14.56
N ALA A 314 10.08 10.14 13.46
CA ALA A 314 8.71 9.64 13.31
C ALA A 314 8.70 8.12 13.53
N ARG A 315 7.74 7.65 14.32
CA ARG A 315 7.63 6.22 14.66
C ARG A 315 6.19 5.74 14.84
N ALA A 316 5.99 4.43 15.00
CA ALA A 316 4.65 3.79 15.08
C ALA A 316 4.47 2.92 16.35
N HIS A 317 3.96 1.67 16.27
CA HIS A 317 4.00 0.56 17.26
C HIS A 317 3.29 0.73 18.62
N GLN A 318 3.20 1.97 19.13
CA GLN A 318 2.55 2.29 20.39
C GLN A 318 1.21 2.93 20.09
N LEU A 319 0.15 2.30 20.58
CA LEU A 319 -1.20 2.84 20.50
C LEU A 319 -1.23 4.28 21.06
N ALA A 320 -1.55 5.23 20.20
CA ALA A 320 -1.83 6.60 20.57
C ALA A 320 -3.36 6.80 20.54
N MET A 321 -3.95 7.07 21.71
CA MET A 321 -5.41 7.24 21.82
C MET A 321 -5.93 8.34 20.89
N GLU A 322 -5.13 9.39 20.70
CA GLU A 322 -5.44 10.59 19.93
C GLU A 322 -4.94 10.47 18.47
N GLY A 323 -4.56 9.26 18.03
CA GLY A 323 -4.04 8.98 16.70
C GLY A 323 -2.55 9.33 16.53
N TYR A 324 -2.03 10.28 17.28
CA TYR A 324 -0.59 10.55 17.36
C TYR A 324 -0.19 11.08 18.75
N LYS A 325 1.11 11.06 19.05
CA LYS A 325 1.66 11.56 20.31
C LYS A 325 3.05 12.15 20.09
N LEU A 326 3.17 13.46 20.30
CA LEU A 326 4.45 14.16 20.34
C LEU A 326 5.08 14.03 21.73
N MET A 327 6.38 13.72 21.77
CA MET A 327 7.14 13.55 23.01
C MET A 327 8.47 14.30 22.95
N PHE A 328 9.08 14.48 24.12
CA PHE A 328 10.45 15.00 24.27
C PHE A 328 10.69 16.32 23.51
N ASP A 329 9.89 17.34 23.84
CA ASP A 329 9.91 18.65 23.20
C ASP A 329 9.68 18.60 21.68
N LYS A 330 8.82 17.67 21.24
CA LYS A 330 8.48 17.42 19.82
C LYS A 330 9.63 16.88 18.97
N THR A 331 10.68 16.34 19.59
CA THR A 331 11.80 15.69 18.88
C THR A 331 11.41 14.33 18.32
N ILE A 332 10.40 13.68 18.90
CA ILE A 332 9.87 12.40 18.43
C ILE A 332 8.34 12.43 18.39
N VAL A 333 7.76 11.77 17.39
CA VAL A 333 6.32 11.55 17.26
C VAL A 333 6.01 10.07 17.07
N THR A 334 5.00 9.59 17.79
CA THR A 334 4.31 8.34 17.50
C THR A 334 3.10 8.63 16.63
N VAL A 335 2.98 8.01 15.46
CA VAL A 335 1.83 8.06 14.55
C VAL A 335 1.14 6.70 14.57
N TRP A 336 -0.18 6.70 14.72
CA TRP A 336 -0.99 5.49 14.80
C TRP A 336 -2.14 5.57 13.80
N SER A 337 -2.24 4.61 12.88
CA SER A 337 -3.14 4.67 11.73
C SER A 337 -4.29 3.63 11.75
N ALA A 338 -4.47 2.90 12.87
CA ALA A 338 -5.54 1.91 13.06
C ALA A 338 -6.59 2.40 14.08
N PRO A 339 -7.69 3.04 13.65
CA PRO A 339 -8.68 3.61 14.56
C PRO A 339 -9.53 2.51 15.21
N ASN A 340 -9.97 2.75 16.44
CA ASN A 340 -10.65 1.78 17.29
C ASN A 340 -9.99 0.39 17.22
N TYR A 341 -8.70 0.37 17.53
CA TYR A 341 -7.82 -0.77 17.36
C TYR A 341 -8.40 -2.05 17.97
N CYS A 342 -8.24 -3.17 17.26
CA CYS A 342 -8.83 -4.48 17.61
C CYS A 342 -10.34 -4.42 17.84
N TYR A 343 -11.01 -3.43 17.25
CA TYR A 343 -12.45 -3.17 17.38
C TYR A 343 -12.92 -2.86 18.81
N ARG A 344 -11.99 -2.48 19.72
CA ARG A 344 -12.30 -2.31 21.15
C ARG A 344 -11.60 -1.15 21.86
N CYS A 345 -10.45 -0.70 21.35
CA CYS A 345 -9.62 0.27 22.08
C CYS A 345 -10.21 1.69 22.11
N GLY A 346 -11.10 2.04 21.17
CA GLY A 346 -11.77 3.34 21.17
C GLY A 346 -10.89 4.55 20.81
N ASN A 347 -9.65 4.33 20.39
CA ASN A 347 -8.75 5.37 19.89
C ASN A 347 -9.20 5.91 18.52
N VAL A 348 -8.74 7.11 18.17
CA VAL A 348 -8.75 7.60 16.78
C VAL A 348 -7.43 7.23 16.08
N ALA A 349 -7.35 7.47 14.78
CA ALA A 349 -6.14 7.29 13.99
C ALA A 349 -5.69 8.62 13.39
N SER A 350 -4.44 8.67 12.93
CA SER A 350 -3.92 9.80 12.17
C SER A 350 -2.92 9.38 11.09
N ILE A 351 -2.67 10.31 10.19
CA ILE A 351 -1.53 10.34 9.26
C ILE A 351 -0.79 11.67 9.46
N LEU A 352 0.53 11.65 9.22
CA LEU A 352 1.38 12.84 9.25
C LEU A 352 1.74 13.24 7.83
N GLU A 353 1.26 14.38 7.36
CA GLU A 353 1.65 14.97 6.09
C GLU A 353 2.83 15.91 6.29
N LEU A 354 3.86 15.72 5.46
CA LEU A 354 4.99 16.61 5.31
C LEU A 354 4.88 17.30 3.95
N ASP A 355 4.77 18.62 3.96
CA ASP A 355 4.79 19.43 2.72
C ASP A 355 6.23 19.58 2.17
N GLU A 356 6.39 20.29 1.03
CA GLU A 356 7.67 20.58 0.36
C GLU A 356 8.71 21.32 1.22
N HIS A 357 8.30 21.81 2.40
CA HIS A 357 9.15 22.53 3.35
C HIS A 357 9.27 21.78 4.68
N LEU A 358 8.77 20.54 4.76
CA LEU A 358 8.61 19.73 5.97
C LEU A 358 7.70 20.36 7.02
N GLY A 359 6.76 21.21 6.59
CA GLY A 359 5.62 21.61 7.39
C GLY A 359 4.79 20.38 7.76
N GLN A 360 4.49 20.22 9.06
CA GLN A 360 3.82 19.06 9.61
C GLN A 360 2.32 19.32 9.77
N GLU A 361 1.48 18.49 9.15
CA GLU A 361 0.04 18.45 9.38
C GLU A 361 -0.39 17.04 9.84
N TYR A 362 -1.13 16.96 10.94
CA TYR A 362 -1.69 15.70 11.43
C TYR A 362 -3.16 15.62 11.06
N LYS A 363 -3.50 14.74 10.12
CA LYS A 363 -4.90 14.49 9.75
C LYS A 363 -5.44 13.33 10.58
N VAL A 364 -6.35 13.65 11.51
CA VAL A 364 -6.99 12.68 12.40
C VAL A 364 -8.28 12.17 11.77
N PHE A 365 -8.50 10.86 11.83
CA PHE A 365 -9.69 10.22 11.28
C PHE A 365 -10.24 9.14 12.22
N GLN A 366 -11.53 8.87 12.06
CA GLN A 366 -12.22 7.84 12.82
C GLN A 366 -12.31 6.54 12.02
N HIS A 367 -12.75 5.52 12.71
CA HIS A 367 -12.93 4.19 12.16
C HIS A 367 -14.02 4.22 11.07
N ALA A 368 -13.83 3.47 9.99
CA ALA A 368 -14.79 3.38 8.89
C ALA A 368 -16.19 2.96 9.41
N PRO A 369 -17.29 3.38 8.76
CA PRO A 369 -18.63 3.06 9.19
C PRO A 369 -18.87 1.55 9.34
N VAL A 370 -19.62 1.15 10.37
CA VAL A 370 -19.89 -0.26 10.71
C VAL A 370 -20.57 -1.00 9.56
N ASP A 371 -21.36 -0.31 8.74
CA ASP A 371 -22.10 -0.89 7.61
C ASP A 371 -21.19 -1.43 6.50
N VAL A 372 -19.95 -0.93 6.42
CA VAL A 372 -18.93 -1.38 5.45
C VAL A 372 -18.07 -2.51 6.04
N ARG A 373 -17.96 -2.56 7.38
CA ARG A 373 -17.21 -3.59 8.11
C ARG A 373 -17.99 -4.88 8.14
N SER A 374 -17.83 -5.70 7.10
CA SER A 374 -18.17 -7.11 7.24
C SER A 374 -17.27 -7.71 8.34
N ILE A 375 -17.87 -8.27 9.39
CA ILE A 375 -17.13 -9.16 10.31
C ILE A 375 -17.37 -10.57 9.76
N PRO A 376 -16.31 -11.34 9.43
CA PRO A 376 -16.49 -12.72 9.00
C PRO A 376 -17.37 -13.48 10.00
N ALA A 377 -18.37 -14.23 9.52
CA ALA A 377 -19.43 -14.76 10.36
C ALA A 377 -18.94 -15.60 11.56
N LYS A 378 -19.45 -15.24 12.75
CA LYS A 378 -19.44 -15.91 14.07
C LYS A 378 -18.55 -17.16 14.20
N ARG A 379 -17.31 -16.94 14.61
CA ARG A 379 -16.56 -17.83 15.51
C ARG A 379 -16.16 -17.02 16.75
N PRO A 380 -15.88 -17.67 17.90
CA PRO A 380 -15.38 -16.95 19.05
C PRO A 380 -14.22 -16.03 18.62
N PRO A 381 -14.15 -14.79 19.15
CA PRO A 381 -13.02 -13.92 18.87
C PRO A 381 -11.75 -14.70 19.15
N ALA A 382 -10.80 -14.70 18.20
CA ALA A 382 -9.55 -15.40 18.40
C ALA A 382 -8.84 -14.87 19.64
N ASP A 383 -8.12 -15.74 20.36
CA ASP A 383 -7.55 -15.40 21.67
C ASP A 383 -6.60 -14.19 21.61
N TYR A 384 -6.03 -13.86 20.45
CA TYR A 384 -5.18 -12.68 20.25
C TYR A 384 -5.93 -11.34 20.16
N PHE A 385 -7.28 -11.36 20.10
CA PHE A 385 -8.13 -10.17 20.26
C PHE A 385 -8.43 -9.86 21.73
N LEU A 386 -8.15 -10.80 22.65
CA LEU A 386 -8.32 -10.65 24.11
C LEU A 386 -7.09 -9.97 24.69
#